data_AF-A0A8H7X308-F1
#
_entry.id   AF-A0A8H7X308-F1
#
_cell.length_a   1.000
_cell.length_b   1.000
_cell.length_c   1.000
_cell.angle_alpha   90.00
_cell.angle_beta   90.00
_cell.angle_gamma   90.00
#
_symmetry.space_group_name_H-M   'P 1'
#
loop_
_entity.id
_entity.type
_entity.pdbx_description
1 polymer ?
#
loop_
_entity_poly.entity_id
_entity_poly.type
_entity_poly.pdbx_seq_one_letter_code
_entity_poly.pdbx_strand_id
1 'polypeptide(L)'
;MTTCATPDFKTLDSQKFNYTDRITHWIKTGTMYLMLAAVSHQHTATTCQNPSSIRSDGPHEDTDRNSVELLVGCKNDPLIPSTEQIYDTFLRAQNIWQEYVARANSLPPSCVAAAVMNPNILLQQMPPLPRNLPNKRSITGEAVWCIPKPELPRSPDAECWNPDHLHGDKKTFLLSVSKPTEFRISNWSSFQPNDTQQNGIAILVPLWSYIFNVGFLEMQRRLICYSNKRLTPILIRDYRSQCGDIVVHLGPASRDLVRWFCAVLAPGLGWSSKGRLPPWAAHYHNEARFVITVDVPFVFLDHETPPSSHIAANILIEFCTLFDFESPVDNGNCGLAFQQVTVAFLAALILPFYNNLDLKPQLPLLRITPNYKTSPRPLHFVRDYVNDLPYYMTLSIHPGSIGSVLWSIFWEPGIACNIVMLGLVQSWKFCGLP
;
A
#
# COMPACT_ATOMS: atom_id res chain seq x y z
N MET A 1 4.16 29.76 40.28
CA MET A 1 2.87 30.45 40.07
C MET A 1 2.78 30.84 38.61
N THR A 2 2.16 29.98 37.81
CA THR A 2 1.77 30.30 36.43
C THR A 2 0.54 29.46 36.16
N THR A 3 -0.60 30.13 36.12
CA THR A 3 -1.93 29.59 35.87
C THR A 3 -2.04 29.20 34.40
N CYS A 4 -2.34 27.94 34.11
CA CYS A 4 -2.77 27.51 32.77
C CYS A 4 -4.30 27.53 32.71
N ALA A 5 -4.80 28.28 31.73
CA ALA A 5 -6.19 28.64 31.54
C ALA A 5 -7.07 27.45 31.11
N THR A 6 -8.31 27.44 31.62
CA THR A 6 -9.45 26.69 31.09
C THR A 6 -9.73 27.07 29.63
N PRO A 7 -10.07 26.11 28.74
CA PRO A 7 -10.46 26.43 27.38
C PRO A 7 -11.82 27.13 27.37
N ASP A 8 -11.83 28.35 26.84
CA ASP A 8 -13.00 29.18 26.66
C ASP A 8 -13.66 28.81 25.32
N PHE A 9 -14.88 28.28 25.34
CA PHE A 9 -15.61 27.89 24.15
C PHE A 9 -16.34 29.10 23.56
N LYS A 10 -15.89 29.58 22.39
CA LYS A 10 -16.65 30.53 21.57
C LYS A 10 -17.35 29.79 20.43
N THR A 11 -18.68 29.83 20.43
CA THR A 11 -19.50 29.63 19.24
C THR A 11 -19.18 30.76 18.26
N LEU A 12 -18.60 30.43 17.11
CA LEU A 12 -18.31 31.41 16.08
C LEU A 12 -19.51 31.56 15.15
N ASP A 13 -20.00 32.79 15.07
CA ASP A 13 -20.92 33.23 14.04
C ASP A 13 -20.25 33.13 12.66
N SER A 14 -21.03 32.75 11.66
CA SER A 14 -20.56 32.33 10.33
C SER A 14 -19.62 33.36 9.64
N GLN A 15 -18.31 33.15 9.73
CA GLN A 15 -17.34 33.81 8.85
C GLN A 15 -16.63 32.78 7.97
N LYS A 16 -16.64 33.11 6.67
CA LYS A 16 -16.12 32.31 5.55
C LYS A 16 -14.62 32.04 5.70
N PHE A 17 -14.26 30.88 6.21
CA PHE A 17 -12.93 30.31 5.98
C PHE A 17 -12.99 29.40 4.76
N ASN A 18 -12.09 29.61 3.81
CA ASN A 18 -11.93 28.72 2.66
C ASN A 18 -11.36 27.37 3.13
N TYR A 19 -11.70 26.29 2.43
CA TYR A 19 -11.37 24.90 2.79
C TYR A 19 -9.85 24.68 2.93
N THR A 20 -9.08 25.31 2.05
CA THR A 20 -7.61 25.24 2.03
C THR A 20 -6.99 25.88 3.28
N ASP A 21 -7.59 26.94 3.83
CA ASP A 21 -7.08 27.61 5.03
C ASP A 21 -7.30 26.77 6.30
N ARG A 22 -8.36 25.96 6.32
CA ARG A 22 -8.69 25.06 7.44
C ARG A 22 -7.76 23.86 7.50
N ILE A 23 -7.42 23.27 6.35
CA ILE A 23 -6.45 22.17 6.26
C ILE A 23 -5.06 22.68 6.64
N THR A 24 -4.66 23.84 6.12
CA THR A 24 -3.37 24.46 6.45
C THR A 24 -3.27 24.83 7.93
N HIS A 25 -4.38 25.27 8.54
CA HIS A 25 -4.45 25.54 9.98
C HIS A 25 -4.34 24.25 10.80
N TRP A 26 -5.10 23.19 10.47
CA TRP A 26 -5.03 21.92 11.20
C TRP A 26 -3.62 21.29 11.14
N ILE A 27 -2.98 21.30 9.97
CA ILE A 27 -1.60 20.83 9.80
C ILE A 27 -0.63 21.63 10.69
N LYS A 28 -0.88 22.94 10.88
CA LYS A 28 -0.01 23.81 11.68
C LYS A 28 -0.27 23.78 13.18
N THR A 29 -1.50 23.55 13.61
CA THR A 29 -1.89 23.77 15.02
C THR A 29 -2.43 22.51 15.72
N GLY A 30 -2.69 21.42 15.00
CA GLY A 30 -3.32 20.21 15.53
C GLY A 30 -4.76 20.38 16.03
N THR A 31 -5.37 21.55 15.82
CA THR A 31 -6.72 21.89 16.30
C THR A 31 -7.73 21.73 15.16
N MET A 32 -8.73 20.87 15.34
CA MET A 32 -9.82 20.63 14.38
C MET A 32 -11.10 21.33 14.85
N TYR A 33 -11.79 22.02 13.94
CA TYR A 33 -13.10 22.60 14.19
C TYR A 33 -14.19 21.71 13.57
N LEU A 34 -14.81 20.85 14.37
CA LEU A 34 -16.03 20.13 13.99
C LEU A 34 -17.24 21.03 14.26
N MET A 35 -18.03 21.34 13.24
CA MET A 35 -19.37 21.88 13.46
C MET A 35 -20.32 20.71 13.73
N LEU A 36 -20.82 20.62 14.96
CA LEU A 36 -21.92 19.75 15.33
C LEU A 36 -23.20 20.58 15.28
N ALA A 37 -24.22 20.12 14.55
CA ALA A 37 -25.54 20.73 14.62
C ALA A 37 -26.25 20.16 15.85
N ALA A 38 -26.52 21.02 16.83
CA ALA A 38 -27.51 20.71 17.85
C ALA A 38 -28.89 20.79 17.19
N VAL A 39 -29.54 19.63 16.97
CA VAL A 39 -30.95 19.62 16.56
C VAL A 39 -31.78 20.00 17.79
N SER A 40 -32.27 21.24 17.81
CA SER A 40 -33.31 21.65 18.75
C SER A 40 -34.61 20.98 18.32
N HIS A 41 -35.11 20.03 19.13
CA HIS A 41 -36.45 19.46 18.92
C HIS A 41 -37.51 20.56 19.09
N GLN A 42 -38.06 21.05 17.99
CA GLN A 42 -39.42 21.59 17.97
C GLN A 42 -40.31 20.60 17.24
N HIS A 43 -41.19 19.98 18.00
CA HIS A 43 -42.33 19.23 17.49
C HIS A 43 -43.26 20.18 16.73
N THR A 44 -43.44 19.94 15.44
CA THR A 44 -44.70 20.21 14.76
C THR A 44 -44.95 19.10 13.76
N ALA A 45 -45.94 18.27 14.09
CA ALA A 45 -46.54 17.32 13.16
C ALA A 45 -47.22 18.08 12.01
N THR A 46 -47.00 17.65 10.76
CA THR A 46 -47.99 17.88 9.69
C THR A 46 -47.88 16.79 8.62
N THR A 47 -49.05 16.22 8.33
CA THR A 47 -49.33 15.09 7.45
C THR A 47 -49.46 15.53 5.99
N CYS A 48 -48.92 14.68 5.09
CA CYS A 48 -49.20 14.43 3.65
C CYS A 48 -49.62 15.58 2.71
N GLN A 49 -48.92 15.69 1.55
CA GLN A 49 -49.48 15.47 0.20
C GLN A 49 -48.45 15.74 -0.92
N ASN A 50 -48.40 14.84 -1.92
CA ASN A 50 -47.88 15.10 -3.27
C ASN A 50 -48.77 16.13 -3.98
N PRO A 51 -48.24 16.90 -4.96
CA PRO A 51 -48.54 16.52 -6.35
C PRO A 51 -47.39 16.74 -7.35
N SER A 52 -47.55 16.05 -8.47
CA SER A 52 -46.76 15.99 -9.69
C SER A 52 -46.58 17.31 -10.45
N SER A 53 -45.42 17.42 -11.12
CA SER A 53 -45.16 17.98 -12.48
C SER A 53 -45.57 19.44 -12.78
N ILE A 54 -44.58 20.29 -13.09
CA ILE A 54 -44.55 21.19 -14.27
C ILE A 54 -43.09 21.63 -14.56
N ARG A 55 -42.70 21.50 -15.83
CA ARG A 55 -41.49 22.05 -16.47
C ARG A 55 -41.58 23.59 -16.55
N SER A 56 -40.51 24.29 -16.21
CA SER A 56 -40.21 25.61 -16.77
C SER A 56 -38.69 25.83 -16.79
N ASP A 57 -38.18 26.08 -18.00
CA ASP A 57 -36.81 26.51 -18.29
C ASP A 57 -36.53 27.90 -17.70
N GLY A 58 -35.38 28.05 -17.05
CA GLY A 58 -34.81 29.30 -16.56
C GLY A 58 -33.30 29.10 -16.35
N PRO A 59 -32.46 30.12 -16.57
CA PRO A 59 -31.04 29.95 -16.84
C PRO A 59 -30.28 29.45 -15.60
N HIS A 60 -29.41 28.45 -15.83
CA HIS A 60 -28.48 27.89 -14.85
C HIS A 60 -27.54 28.96 -14.29
N GLU A 61 -27.85 29.47 -13.10
CA GLU A 61 -26.85 30.06 -12.22
C GLU A 61 -26.19 28.92 -11.43
N ASP A 62 -24.91 28.68 -11.71
CA ASP A 62 -24.01 27.82 -10.94
C ASP A 62 -23.99 28.27 -9.47
N THR A 63 -24.86 27.67 -8.67
CA THR A 63 -24.80 27.75 -7.21
C THR A 63 -24.40 26.38 -6.69
N ASP A 64 -23.20 25.94 -7.04
CA ASP A 64 -22.53 24.83 -6.38
C ASP A 64 -22.04 25.32 -5.00
N ARG A 65 -23.01 25.59 -4.13
CA ARG A 65 -22.77 25.90 -2.73
C ARG A 65 -22.26 24.63 -2.07
N ASN A 66 -20.98 24.62 -1.75
CA ASN A 66 -20.28 23.78 -0.79
C ASN A 66 -21.16 23.42 0.44
N SER A 67 -22.02 22.41 0.30
CA SER A 67 -22.74 21.81 1.42
C SER A 67 -21.75 20.92 2.15
N VAL A 68 -21.14 21.49 3.19
CA VAL A 68 -20.42 20.70 4.18
C VAL A 68 -21.46 19.81 4.84
N GLU A 69 -21.50 18.53 4.46
CA GLU A 69 -22.32 17.52 5.12
C GLU A 69 -21.90 17.45 6.59
N LEU A 70 -22.71 18.04 7.47
CA LEU A 70 -22.54 17.92 8.90
C LEU A 70 -22.84 16.48 9.33
N LEU A 71 -22.02 15.93 10.23
CA LEU A 71 -22.32 14.65 10.89
C LEU A 71 -23.50 14.86 11.84
N VAL A 72 -24.67 14.34 11.47
CA VAL A 72 -25.90 14.43 12.28
C VAL A 72 -26.13 13.08 12.95
N GLY A 73 -26.02 13.04 14.28
CA GLY A 73 -26.37 11.86 15.06
C GLY A 73 -27.87 11.71 15.27
N CYS A 74 -28.35 10.47 15.45
CA CYS A 74 -29.75 10.18 15.75
C CYS A 74 -29.86 9.30 17.00
N LYS A 75 -30.59 9.74 18.03
CA LYS A 75 -30.69 9.00 19.31
C LYS A 75 -31.56 7.75 19.25
N ASN A 76 -32.47 7.65 18.28
CA ASN A 76 -33.49 6.59 18.22
C ASN A 76 -33.34 5.67 17.01
N ASP A 77 -32.26 5.82 16.25
CA ASP A 77 -32.00 4.98 15.08
C ASP A 77 -30.88 3.98 15.42
N PRO A 78 -31.14 2.67 15.34
CA PRO A 78 -30.12 1.65 15.66
C PRO A 78 -28.97 1.61 14.65
N LEU A 79 -29.11 2.22 13.48
CA LEU A 79 -28.11 2.24 12.41
C LEU A 79 -27.29 3.54 12.42
N ILE A 80 -27.86 4.66 12.85
CA ILE A 80 -27.19 5.96 12.92
C ILE A 80 -26.69 6.21 14.35
N PRO A 81 -25.38 6.43 14.56
CA PRO A 81 -24.87 6.68 15.90
C PRO A 81 -25.44 7.97 16.50
N SER A 82 -25.60 7.97 17.82
CA SER A 82 -26.01 9.18 18.54
C SER A 82 -24.90 10.25 18.52
N THR A 83 -25.26 11.51 18.74
CA THR A 83 -24.28 12.60 18.81
C THR A 83 -23.23 12.38 19.90
N GLU A 84 -23.64 11.79 21.03
CA GLU A 84 -22.73 11.41 22.13
C GLU A 84 -21.76 10.31 21.68
N GLN A 85 -22.24 9.28 21.00
CA GLN A 85 -21.39 8.21 20.46
C GLN A 85 -20.38 8.74 19.42
N ILE A 86 -20.80 9.67 18.56
CA ILE A 86 -19.90 10.32 17.59
C ILE A 86 -18.80 11.09 18.34
N TYR A 87 -19.17 11.90 19.32
CA TYR A 87 -18.22 12.73 20.07
C TYR A 87 -17.24 11.88 20.91
N ASP A 88 -17.74 10.86 21.61
CA ASP A 88 -16.91 9.96 22.40
C ASP A 88 -15.94 9.17 21.54
N THR A 89 -16.38 8.72 20.36
CA THR A 89 -15.51 8.04 19.40
C THR A 89 -14.43 8.98 18.87
N PHE A 90 -14.79 10.24 18.56
CA PHE A 90 -13.83 11.24 18.12
C PHE A 90 -12.76 11.52 19.17
N LEU A 91 -13.15 11.75 20.43
CA LEU A 91 -12.18 11.98 21.52
C LEU A 91 -11.29 10.76 21.77
N ARG A 92 -11.87 9.56 21.75
CA ARG A 92 -11.09 8.32 21.89
C ARG A 92 -10.05 8.20 20.78
N ALA A 93 -10.47 8.35 19.52
CA ALA A 93 -9.56 8.27 18.38
C ALA A 93 -8.47 9.34 18.49
N GLN A 94 -8.83 10.58 18.84
CA GLN A 94 -7.86 11.66 19.02
C GLN A 94 -6.80 11.32 20.08
N ASN A 95 -7.22 10.81 21.25
CA ASN A 95 -6.29 10.42 22.31
C ASN A 95 -5.35 9.30 21.86
N ILE A 96 -5.87 8.27 21.19
CA ILE A 96 -5.06 7.16 20.67
C ILE A 96 -4.03 7.66 19.65
N TRP A 97 -4.44 8.54 18.74
CA TRP A 97 -3.53 9.12 17.75
C TRP A 97 -2.46 10.00 18.40
N GLN A 98 -2.83 10.80 19.40
CA GLN A 98 -1.85 11.58 20.17
C GLN A 98 -0.85 10.67 20.88
N GLU A 99 -1.31 9.55 21.46
CA GLU A 99 -0.42 8.55 22.04
C GLU A 99 0.51 7.92 20.99
N TYR A 100 0.00 7.56 19.81
CA TYR A 100 0.81 7.01 18.72
C TYR A 100 1.84 8.00 18.22
N VAL A 101 1.47 9.27 18.03
CA VAL A 101 2.40 10.34 17.63
C VAL A 101 3.45 10.58 18.72
N ALA A 102 3.05 10.64 19.99
CA ALA A 102 4.00 10.79 21.10
C ALA A 102 4.98 9.61 21.17
N ARG A 103 4.49 8.37 21.01
CA ARG A 103 5.34 7.18 20.95
C ARG A 103 6.27 7.21 19.75
N ALA A 104 5.77 7.53 18.55
CA ALA A 104 6.58 7.61 17.34
C ALA A 104 7.69 8.66 17.48
N ASN A 105 7.37 9.84 18.03
CA ASN A 105 8.36 10.89 18.29
C ASN A 105 9.37 10.52 19.39
N SER A 106 9.01 9.61 20.30
CA SER A 106 9.92 9.10 21.34
C SER A 106 10.88 8.01 20.82
N LEU A 107 10.60 7.42 19.65
CA LEU A 107 11.47 6.41 19.07
C LEU A 107 12.73 7.09 18.48
N PRO A 108 13.93 6.50 18.69
CA PRO A 108 15.12 6.95 18.00
C PRO A 108 14.91 6.93 16.47
N PRO A 109 15.50 7.88 15.73
CA PRO A 109 15.54 7.81 14.27
C PRO A 109 16.04 6.43 13.85
N SER A 110 15.40 5.81 12.85
CA SER A 110 15.68 4.46 12.33
C SER A 110 15.28 3.26 13.20
N CYS A 111 14.65 3.45 14.36
CA CYS A 111 14.14 2.36 15.18
C CYS A 111 12.67 2.05 14.84
N VAL A 112 12.40 0.84 14.34
CA VAL A 112 11.03 0.34 14.13
C VAL A 112 10.83 -0.90 14.97
N ALA A 113 9.75 -0.94 15.76
CA ALA A 113 9.37 -2.11 16.55
C ALA A 113 9.29 -3.37 15.67
N ALA A 114 9.99 -4.45 16.02
CA ALA A 114 9.98 -5.69 15.22
C ALA A 114 8.55 -6.26 15.05
N ALA A 115 7.68 -6.04 16.03
CA ALA A 115 6.27 -6.40 15.97
C ALA A 115 5.51 -5.66 14.84
N VAL A 116 5.88 -4.42 14.51
CA VAL A 116 5.29 -3.64 13.42
C VAL A 116 5.76 -4.14 12.05
N MET A 117 6.90 -4.82 12.01
CA MET A 117 7.51 -5.36 10.80
C MET A 117 7.08 -6.79 10.47
N ASN A 118 6.04 -7.34 11.12
CA ASN A 118 5.52 -8.67 10.79
C ASN A 118 4.35 -8.58 9.79
N PRO A 119 4.56 -8.89 8.49
CA PRO A 119 3.51 -8.75 7.49
C PRO A 119 2.34 -9.73 7.70
N ASN A 120 2.54 -10.81 8.45
CA ASN A 120 1.48 -11.79 8.73
C ASN A 120 0.29 -11.19 9.47
N ILE A 121 0.50 -10.09 10.21
CA ILE A 121 -0.59 -9.34 10.87
C ILE A 121 -1.60 -8.82 9.84
N LEU A 122 -1.14 -8.46 8.63
CA LEU A 122 -2.00 -7.98 7.53
C LEU A 122 -2.84 -9.10 6.90
N LEU A 123 -2.52 -10.37 7.15
CA LEU A 123 -3.20 -11.50 6.55
C LEU A 123 -4.43 -11.95 7.33
N GLN A 124 -4.67 -11.41 8.53
CA GLN A 124 -5.83 -11.77 9.33
C GLN A 124 -7.11 -11.46 8.56
N GLN A 125 -7.91 -12.49 8.27
CA GLN A 125 -9.15 -12.43 7.47
C GLN A 125 -8.97 -12.09 5.97
N MET A 126 -7.75 -12.08 5.44
CA MET A 126 -7.54 -11.95 4.00
C MET A 126 -7.71 -13.30 3.31
N PRO A 127 -8.57 -13.43 2.29
CA PRO A 127 -8.63 -14.64 1.49
C PRO A 127 -7.46 -14.69 0.49
N PRO A 128 -6.96 -15.88 0.13
CA PRO A 128 -5.92 -16.00 -0.88
C PRO A 128 -6.49 -15.80 -2.28
N LEU A 129 -5.70 -15.24 -3.20
CA LEU A 129 -6.05 -15.29 -4.62
C LEU A 129 -6.21 -16.75 -5.09
N PRO A 130 -7.19 -17.04 -5.96
CA PRO A 130 -7.38 -18.40 -6.49
C PRO A 130 -6.14 -18.90 -7.22
N ARG A 131 -5.67 -20.11 -6.89
CA ARG A 131 -4.46 -20.72 -7.50
C ARG A 131 -4.51 -20.82 -9.03
N ASN A 132 -5.70 -20.83 -9.61
CA ASN A 132 -5.91 -20.80 -11.05
C ASN A 132 -6.63 -19.51 -11.43
N LEU A 133 -5.87 -18.51 -11.84
CA LEU A 133 -6.41 -17.23 -12.30
C LEU A 133 -6.67 -17.27 -13.81
N PRO A 134 -7.78 -16.67 -14.28
CA PRO A 134 -8.00 -16.52 -15.70
C PRO A 134 -7.00 -15.53 -16.29
N ASN A 135 -6.61 -15.76 -17.54
CA ASN A 135 -5.84 -14.78 -18.34
C ASN A 135 -6.77 -13.65 -18.85
N LYS A 136 -7.37 -12.91 -17.92
CA LYS A 136 -8.29 -11.79 -18.17
C LYS A 136 -7.70 -10.48 -17.65
N ARG A 137 -8.26 -9.34 -18.09
CA ARG A 137 -7.84 -8.01 -17.64
C ARG A 137 -8.27 -7.73 -16.20
N SER A 138 -9.42 -8.27 -15.84
CA SER A 138 -10.03 -8.07 -14.53
C SER A 138 -10.83 -9.30 -14.12
N ILE A 139 -11.09 -9.39 -12.83
CA ILE A 139 -12.06 -10.31 -12.23
C ILE A 139 -13.03 -9.49 -11.41
N THR A 140 -14.30 -9.87 -11.44
CA THR A 140 -15.35 -9.24 -10.64
C THR A 140 -15.94 -10.30 -9.74
N GLY A 141 -16.01 -10.01 -8.46
CA GLY A 141 -16.67 -10.84 -7.46
C GLY A 141 -17.68 -10.00 -6.68
N GLU A 142 -18.61 -10.67 -6.03
CA GLU A 142 -19.56 -10.06 -5.10
C GLU A 142 -19.63 -10.93 -3.84
N ALA A 143 -19.84 -10.29 -2.70
CA ALA A 143 -20.14 -11.03 -1.48
C ALA A 143 -21.59 -11.54 -1.55
N VAL A 144 -21.82 -12.74 -1.04
CA VAL A 144 -23.16 -13.32 -0.94
C VAL A 144 -23.35 -13.81 0.49
N TRP A 145 -24.36 -13.29 1.18
CA TRP A 145 -24.74 -13.72 2.53
C TRP A 145 -25.98 -14.58 2.46
N CYS A 146 -25.91 -15.79 3.00
CA CYS A 146 -27.06 -16.66 3.14
C CYS A 146 -27.84 -16.27 4.40
N ILE A 147 -29.13 -15.96 4.26
CA ILE A 147 -30.00 -15.60 5.38
C ILE A 147 -30.86 -16.83 5.72
N PRO A 148 -30.54 -17.57 6.80
CA PRO A 148 -31.38 -18.69 7.20
C PRO A 148 -32.71 -18.17 7.74
N LYS A 149 -33.81 -18.54 7.08
CA LYS A 149 -35.20 -18.16 7.42
C LYS A 149 -35.46 -16.65 7.28
N PRO A 150 -35.49 -16.12 6.06
CA PRO A 150 -35.84 -14.72 5.88
C PRO A 150 -37.25 -14.45 6.40
N GLU A 151 -37.43 -13.34 7.13
CA GLU A 151 -38.72 -12.91 7.67
C GLU A 151 -39.70 -12.47 6.56
N LEU A 152 -39.17 -12.16 5.37
CA LEU A 152 -39.93 -11.71 4.21
C LEU A 152 -40.23 -12.89 3.26
N PRO A 153 -41.50 -13.12 2.90
CA PRO A 153 -41.85 -14.15 1.92
C PRO A 153 -41.30 -13.78 0.54
N ARG A 154 -40.95 -14.80 -0.27
CA ARG A 154 -40.56 -14.61 -1.66
C ARG A 154 -41.68 -13.90 -2.41
N SER A 155 -41.40 -12.71 -2.94
CA SER A 155 -42.32 -12.04 -3.85
C SER A 155 -42.35 -12.82 -5.18
N PRO A 156 -43.51 -13.27 -5.66
CA PRO A 156 -43.61 -13.97 -6.94
C PRO A 156 -43.29 -13.06 -8.15
N ASP A 157 -43.29 -11.74 -7.98
CA ASP A 157 -43.15 -10.76 -9.08
C ASP A 157 -41.74 -10.13 -9.18
N ALA A 158 -40.80 -10.52 -8.30
CA ALA A 158 -39.45 -9.96 -8.28
C ALA A 158 -38.41 -11.03 -8.65
N GLU A 159 -38.22 -11.29 -9.95
CA GLU A 159 -37.14 -12.16 -10.47
C GLU A 159 -35.73 -11.73 -10.00
N CYS A 160 -35.58 -10.51 -9.47
CA CYS A 160 -34.29 -9.91 -9.14
C CYS A 160 -33.90 -10.01 -7.64
N TRP A 161 -34.80 -10.39 -6.73
CA TRP A 161 -34.51 -10.38 -5.29
C TRP A 161 -34.78 -11.72 -4.61
N ASN A 162 -33.71 -12.42 -4.22
CA ASN A 162 -33.79 -13.66 -3.46
C ASN A 162 -33.58 -13.36 -1.96
N PRO A 163 -34.61 -13.49 -1.10
CA PRO A 163 -34.48 -13.20 0.32
C PRO A 163 -33.54 -14.19 1.05
N ASP A 164 -33.26 -15.36 0.46
CA ASP A 164 -32.30 -16.32 1.02
C ASP A 164 -30.85 -15.91 0.79
N HIS A 165 -30.58 -15.02 -0.17
CA HIS A 165 -29.23 -14.60 -0.56
C HIS A 165 -29.17 -13.07 -0.70
N LEU A 166 -28.53 -12.41 0.25
CA LEU A 166 -28.22 -11.00 0.12
C LEU A 166 -26.92 -10.85 -0.67
N HIS A 167 -26.97 -10.14 -1.78
CA HIS A 167 -25.79 -9.84 -2.60
C HIS A 167 -25.20 -8.49 -2.18
N GLY A 168 -23.90 -8.47 -1.97
CA GLY A 168 -23.14 -7.24 -1.73
C GLY A 168 -22.72 -6.56 -3.02
N ASP A 169 -22.01 -5.45 -2.87
CA ASP A 169 -21.45 -4.74 -4.02
C ASP A 169 -20.49 -5.61 -4.81
N LYS A 170 -20.63 -5.55 -6.14
CA LYS A 170 -19.63 -6.08 -7.07
C LYS A 170 -18.33 -5.31 -6.92
N LYS A 171 -17.25 -6.03 -6.62
CA LYS A 171 -15.88 -5.48 -6.60
C LYS A 171 -15.10 -6.05 -7.77
N THR A 172 -14.46 -5.17 -8.53
CA THR A 172 -13.64 -5.53 -9.69
C THR A 172 -12.18 -5.30 -9.39
N PHE A 173 -11.37 -6.34 -9.55
CA PHE A 173 -9.92 -6.28 -9.41
C PHE A 173 -9.27 -6.26 -10.78
N LEU A 174 -8.30 -5.37 -10.98
CA LEU A 174 -7.49 -5.33 -12.18
C LEU A 174 -6.36 -6.35 -12.07
N LEU A 175 -6.36 -7.32 -12.98
CA LEU A 175 -5.36 -8.38 -13.07
C LEU A 175 -4.16 -8.00 -13.95
N SER A 176 -4.17 -6.78 -14.49
CA SER A 176 -3.10 -6.30 -15.35
C SER A 176 -3.04 -4.79 -15.43
N VAL A 177 -1.84 -4.28 -15.73
CA VAL A 177 -1.55 -2.86 -15.94
C VAL A 177 -1.13 -2.61 -17.39
N SER A 178 -1.31 -1.37 -17.85
CA SER A 178 -0.91 -0.94 -19.21
C SER A 178 0.58 -0.65 -19.31
N LYS A 179 1.16 -0.06 -18.25
CA LYS A 179 2.57 0.29 -18.15
C LYS A 179 3.13 -0.18 -16.80
N PRO A 180 4.39 -0.63 -16.74
CA PRO A 180 5.04 -0.94 -15.47
C PRO A 180 5.25 0.33 -14.64
N THR A 181 5.32 0.17 -13.32
CA THR A 181 5.68 1.24 -12.40
C THR A 181 7.15 1.61 -12.57
N GLU A 182 7.44 2.91 -12.63
CA GLU A 182 8.79 3.41 -12.86
C GLU A 182 9.44 3.85 -11.54
N PHE A 183 10.58 3.23 -11.21
CA PHE A 183 11.40 3.58 -10.06
C PHE A 183 12.39 4.69 -10.38
N ARG A 184 12.65 5.54 -9.39
CA ARG A 184 13.75 6.49 -9.41
C ARG A 184 14.63 6.29 -8.17
N ILE A 185 15.89 6.65 -8.30
CA ILE A 185 16.84 6.63 -7.20
C ILE A 185 17.01 8.07 -6.72
N SER A 186 16.87 8.27 -5.42
CA SER A 186 16.93 9.58 -4.80
C SER A 186 18.01 9.64 -3.73
N ASN A 187 18.62 10.82 -3.60
CA ASN A 187 19.59 11.13 -2.55
C ASN A 187 18.97 12.02 -1.46
N TRP A 188 17.69 11.79 -1.12
CA TRP A 188 17.04 12.59 -0.09
C TRP A 188 17.68 12.32 1.27
N SER A 189 17.88 13.38 2.06
CA SER A 189 18.52 13.30 3.38
C SER A 189 17.76 12.39 4.36
N SER A 190 16.43 12.28 4.22
CA SER A 190 15.60 11.35 5.00
C SER A 190 15.89 9.87 4.73
N PHE A 191 16.57 9.56 3.62
CA PHE A 191 17.01 8.22 3.25
C PHE A 191 18.48 7.94 3.57
N GLN A 192 19.16 8.84 4.29
CA GLN A 192 20.52 8.60 4.75
C GLN A 192 20.48 7.90 6.11
N PRO A 193 20.59 6.56 6.18
CA PRO A 193 21.00 5.92 7.41
C PRO A 193 22.42 6.40 7.75
N ASN A 194 22.83 6.24 9.01
CA ASN A 194 24.22 6.50 9.42
C ASN A 194 25.20 5.90 8.41
N ASP A 195 26.27 6.63 8.08
CA ASP A 195 27.16 6.34 6.94
C ASP A 195 27.80 4.94 6.92
N THR A 196 27.68 4.19 8.01
CA THR A 196 28.19 2.83 8.18
C THR A 196 27.18 1.72 7.84
N GLN A 197 25.90 2.04 7.59
CA GLN A 197 24.86 1.03 7.40
C GLN A 197 24.64 0.70 5.92
N GLN A 198 24.65 -0.59 5.60
CA GLN A 198 24.29 -1.07 4.27
C GLN A 198 22.83 -0.75 3.94
N ASN A 199 22.57 -0.34 2.71
CA ASN A 199 21.24 -0.09 2.18
C ASN A 199 21.06 -0.78 0.83
N GLY A 200 20.30 -1.88 0.85
CA GLY A 200 19.96 -2.70 -0.31
C GLY A 200 18.53 -2.49 -0.83
N ILE A 201 17.72 -1.60 -0.23
CA ILE A 201 16.28 -1.46 -0.53
C ILE A 201 16.02 -1.21 -2.02
N ALA A 202 16.85 -0.37 -2.66
CA ALA A 202 16.76 -0.13 -4.09
C ALA A 202 16.82 -1.43 -4.92
N ILE A 203 17.64 -2.40 -4.54
CA ILE A 203 17.69 -3.68 -5.26
C ILE A 203 16.61 -4.65 -4.77
N LEU A 204 16.36 -4.70 -3.46
CA LEU A 204 15.44 -5.68 -2.88
C LEU A 204 13.99 -5.46 -3.34
N VAL A 205 13.54 -4.21 -3.53
CA VAL A 205 12.17 -3.90 -4.00
C VAL A 205 11.89 -4.48 -5.39
N PRO A 206 12.70 -4.24 -6.44
CA PRO A 206 12.48 -4.83 -7.76
C PRO A 206 12.64 -6.37 -7.75
N LEU A 207 13.47 -6.95 -6.88
CA LEU A 207 13.55 -8.41 -6.73
C LEU A 207 12.24 -9.01 -6.17
N TRP A 208 11.67 -8.38 -5.14
CA TRP A 208 10.35 -8.77 -4.62
C TRP A 208 9.24 -8.54 -5.64
N SER A 209 9.26 -7.39 -6.34
CA SER A 209 8.37 -7.11 -7.46
C SER A 209 8.41 -8.25 -8.49
N TYR A 210 9.60 -8.71 -8.89
CA TYR A 210 9.73 -9.87 -9.78
C TYR A 210 9.02 -11.11 -9.20
N ILE A 211 9.26 -11.45 -7.93
CA ILE A 211 8.65 -12.62 -7.27
C ILE A 211 7.12 -12.52 -7.30
N PHE A 212 6.55 -11.34 -7.00
CA PHE A 212 5.11 -11.09 -7.13
C PHE A 212 4.63 -11.29 -8.57
N ASN A 213 5.30 -10.67 -9.55
CA ASN A 213 4.91 -10.80 -10.95
C ASN A 213 4.91 -12.27 -11.40
N VAL A 214 5.97 -13.01 -11.09
CA VAL A 214 6.13 -14.39 -11.51
C VAL A 214 5.15 -15.32 -10.80
N GLY A 215 4.97 -15.18 -9.48
CA GLY A 215 3.96 -15.95 -8.75
C GLY A 215 2.55 -15.74 -9.31
N PHE A 216 2.21 -14.51 -9.68
CA PHE A 216 0.94 -14.20 -10.32
C PHE A 216 0.80 -14.83 -11.71
N LEU A 217 1.87 -14.78 -12.52
CA LEU A 217 1.90 -15.39 -13.86
C LEU A 217 1.82 -16.92 -13.80
N GLU A 218 2.42 -17.55 -12.79
CA GLU A 218 2.30 -18.98 -12.51
C GLU A 218 0.85 -19.37 -12.24
N MET A 219 0.12 -18.58 -11.43
CA MET A 219 -1.32 -18.78 -11.19
C MET A 219 -2.17 -18.63 -12.47
N GLN A 220 -1.70 -17.83 -13.44
CA GLN A 220 -2.30 -17.70 -14.77
C GLN A 220 -1.80 -18.75 -15.79
N ARG A 221 -0.89 -19.65 -15.37
CA ARG A 221 -0.20 -20.63 -16.24
C ARG A 221 0.49 -20.00 -17.45
N ARG A 222 1.08 -18.82 -17.24
CA ARG A 222 1.78 -18.06 -18.28
C ARG A 222 3.28 -18.32 -18.21
N LEU A 223 3.86 -18.58 -19.37
CA LEU A 223 5.30 -18.75 -19.52
C LEU A 223 6.03 -17.40 -19.46
N ILE A 224 7.25 -17.44 -18.94
CA ILE A 224 8.13 -16.28 -18.77
C ILE A 224 9.44 -16.58 -19.48
N CYS A 225 9.97 -15.60 -20.19
CA CYS A 225 11.23 -15.70 -20.93
C CYS A 225 12.12 -14.48 -20.62
N TYR A 226 13.44 -14.63 -20.74
CA TYR A 226 14.31 -13.46 -20.73
C TYR A 226 14.06 -12.61 -21.98
N SER A 227 14.16 -11.29 -21.84
CA SER A 227 14.07 -10.37 -22.97
C SER A 227 15.47 -9.98 -23.45
N ASN A 228 15.54 -9.38 -24.64
CA ASN A 228 16.77 -8.80 -25.17
C ASN A 228 17.23 -7.53 -24.44
N LYS A 229 16.44 -7.03 -23.48
CA LYS A 229 16.76 -5.83 -22.68
C LYS A 229 17.60 -6.15 -21.43
N ARG A 230 17.89 -7.43 -21.17
CA ARG A 230 18.73 -7.86 -20.05
C ARG A 230 20.10 -7.19 -20.09
N LEU A 231 20.65 -6.88 -18.92
CA LEU A 231 22.01 -6.41 -18.80
C LEU A 231 23.00 -7.53 -19.19
N THR A 232 24.18 -7.12 -19.63
CA THR A 232 25.32 -8.04 -19.82
C THR A 232 26.31 -7.79 -18.69
N PRO A 233 26.63 -8.80 -17.87
CA PRO A 233 27.60 -8.64 -16.80
C PRO A 233 29.00 -8.39 -17.37
N ILE A 234 29.78 -7.56 -16.68
CA ILE A 234 31.12 -7.15 -17.10
C ILE A 234 32.14 -7.76 -16.14
N LEU A 235 33.26 -8.23 -16.67
CA LEU A 235 34.37 -8.65 -15.82
C LEU A 235 34.90 -7.46 -15.03
N ILE A 236 35.11 -7.60 -13.72
CA ILE A 236 35.56 -6.50 -12.87
C ILE A 236 36.85 -5.83 -13.37
N ARG A 237 37.77 -6.62 -13.95
CA ARG A 237 39.02 -6.13 -14.56
C ARG A 237 38.82 -5.28 -15.83
N ASP A 238 37.69 -5.46 -16.52
CA ASP A 238 37.37 -4.76 -17.77
C ASP A 238 36.45 -3.55 -17.51
N TYR A 239 35.91 -3.42 -16.29
CA TYR A 239 35.00 -2.35 -15.93
C TYR A 239 35.74 -1.01 -15.79
N ARG A 240 35.18 0.04 -16.40
CA ARG A 240 35.64 1.42 -16.27
C ARG A 240 34.51 2.25 -15.68
N SER A 241 34.75 2.81 -14.50
CA SER A 241 33.76 3.61 -13.79
C SER A 241 33.32 4.82 -14.62
N GLN A 242 32.01 4.99 -14.76
CA GLN A 242 31.41 6.18 -15.37
C GLN A 242 30.59 6.92 -14.32
N CYS A 243 30.47 8.24 -14.49
CA CYS A 243 29.64 9.06 -13.62
C CYS A 243 28.18 8.60 -13.69
N GLY A 244 27.57 8.35 -12.53
CA GLY A 244 26.18 7.89 -12.42
C GLY A 244 25.97 6.38 -12.53
N ASP A 245 27.02 5.59 -12.73
CA ASP A 245 26.90 4.12 -12.68
C ASP A 245 26.61 3.66 -11.24
N ILE A 246 25.67 2.72 -11.12
CA ILE A 246 25.35 2.02 -9.87
C ILE A 246 25.90 0.61 -9.99
N VAL A 247 27.09 0.43 -9.42
CA VAL A 247 27.85 -0.81 -9.56
C VAL A 247 27.43 -1.81 -8.51
N VAL A 248 27.02 -2.99 -8.96
CA VAL A 248 26.72 -4.15 -8.11
C VAL A 248 27.76 -5.22 -8.42
N HIS A 249 28.67 -5.44 -7.47
CA HIS A 249 29.67 -6.48 -7.58
C HIS A 249 29.15 -7.80 -7.00
N LEU A 250 29.03 -8.82 -7.84
CA LEU A 250 28.48 -10.13 -7.46
C LEU A 250 29.53 -11.21 -7.17
N GLY A 251 30.83 -10.91 -7.30
CA GLY A 251 31.95 -11.79 -6.92
C GLY A 251 31.69 -13.31 -7.04
N PRO A 252 31.58 -14.05 -5.90
CA PRO A 252 31.38 -15.51 -5.86
C PRO A 252 29.92 -15.98 -6.02
N ALA A 253 29.01 -15.11 -6.44
CA ALA A 253 27.60 -15.42 -6.65
C ALA A 253 27.39 -16.60 -7.61
N SER A 254 26.29 -17.32 -7.42
CA SER A 254 25.84 -18.34 -8.35
C SER A 254 25.53 -17.74 -9.73
N ARG A 255 25.65 -18.58 -10.77
CA ARG A 255 25.28 -18.18 -12.13
C ARG A 255 23.81 -17.75 -12.22
N ASP A 256 22.94 -18.38 -11.45
CA ASP A 256 21.51 -18.07 -11.41
C ASP A 256 21.25 -16.69 -10.82
N LEU A 257 21.98 -16.31 -9.75
CA LEU A 257 21.92 -14.98 -9.15
C LEU A 257 22.35 -13.89 -10.14
N VAL A 258 23.51 -14.06 -10.79
CA VAL A 258 24.00 -13.10 -11.81
C VAL A 258 22.99 -12.95 -12.95
N ARG A 259 22.49 -14.07 -13.48
CA ARG A 259 21.53 -14.08 -14.59
C ARG A 259 20.23 -13.37 -14.24
N TRP A 260 19.68 -13.68 -13.07
CA TRP A 260 18.43 -13.09 -12.59
C TRP A 260 18.58 -11.59 -12.34
N PHE A 261 19.68 -11.16 -11.72
CA PHE A 261 19.99 -9.74 -11.50
C PHE A 261 20.05 -8.94 -12.81
N CYS A 262 20.69 -9.50 -13.83
CA CYS A 262 20.77 -8.87 -15.15
C CYS A 262 19.39 -8.63 -15.77
N ALA A 263 18.40 -9.48 -15.46
CA ALA A 263 17.05 -9.33 -15.97
C ALA A 263 16.20 -8.37 -15.14
N VAL A 264 16.36 -8.35 -13.82
CA VAL A 264 15.55 -7.51 -12.92
C VAL A 264 16.02 -6.06 -12.91
N LEU A 265 17.34 -5.82 -12.94
CA LEU A 265 17.93 -4.48 -12.85
C LEU A 265 18.14 -3.81 -14.22
N ALA A 266 17.65 -4.43 -15.29
CA ALA A 266 17.67 -3.83 -16.62
C ALA A 266 16.89 -2.49 -16.64
N PRO A 267 17.26 -1.54 -17.51
CA PRO A 267 16.55 -0.26 -17.67
C PRO A 267 15.10 -0.43 -18.17
N GLY A 268 14.74 -1.63 -18.62
CA GLY A 268 13.35 -2.06 -18.79
C GLY A 268 13.15 -3.44 -18.21
N LEU A 269 12.04 -4.09 -18.54
CA LEU A 269 11.82 -5.48 -18.14
C LEU A 269 12.77 -6.41 -18.91
N GLY A 270 13.86 -6.86 -18.26
CA GLY A 270 14.81 -7.86 -18.79
C GLY A 270 14.21 -9.28 -18.85
N TRP A 271 12.95 -9.42 -18.48
CA TRP A 271 12.10 -10.60 -18.62
C TRP A 271 10.77 -10.17 -19.24
N SER A 272 10.05 -11.13 -19.82
CA SER A 272 8.74 -10.87 -20.40
C SER A 272 7.85 -12.10 -20.33
N SER A 273 6.54 -11.88 -20.44
CA SER A 273 5.55 -12.93 -20.63
C SER A 273 4.60 -12.49 -21.73
N LYS A 274 4.12 -13.44 -22.54
CA LYS A 274 3.13 -13.14 -23.58
C LYS A 274 1.86 -12.58 -22.94
N GLY A 275 1.33 -11.48 -23.48
CA GLY A 275 0.09 -10.85 -23.01
C GLY A 275 0.34 -9.63 -22.13
N ARG A 276 -0.55 -9.41 -21.15
CA ARG A 276 -0.57 -8.18 -20.35
C ARG A 276 0.39 -8.23 -19.16
N LEU A 277 0.84 -7.07 -18.70
CA LEU A 277 1.75 -6.98 -17.56
C LEU A 277 1.00 -7.18 -16.23
N PRO A 278 1.57 -7.93 -15.27
CA PRO A 278 0.97 -8.05 -13.94
C PRO A 278 1.06 -6.72 -13.15
N PRO A 279 0.22 -6.54 -12.12
CA PRO A 279 0.12 -5.28 -11.37
C PRO A 279 1.41 -4.80 -10.68
N TRP A 280 2.31 -5.72 -10.34
CA TRP A 280 3.57 -5.42 -9.68
C TRP A 280 4.71 -5.13 -10.65
N ALA A 281 4.48 -5.14 -11.96
CA ALA A 281 5.54 -4.95 -12.95
C ALA A 281 6.19 -3.59 -12.74
N ALA A 282 7.50 -3.58 -12.53
CA ALA A 282 8.24 -2.35 -12.29
C ALA A 282 9.62 -2.40 -12.93
N HIS A 283 10.17 -1.23 -13.24
CA HIS A 283 11.51 -1.08 -13.78
C HIS A 283 12.09 0.27 -13.36
N TYR A 284 13.39 0.42 -13.54
CA TYR A 284 14.07 1.69 -13.30
C TYR A 284 13.88 2.67 -14.45
N HIS A 285 13.79 3.95 -14.11
CA HIS A 285 13.93 5.03 -15.08
C HIS A 285 15.30 4.95 -15.77
N ASN A 286 15.37 5.33 -17.04
CA ASN A 286 16.56 5.20 -17.88
C ASN A 286 17.80 5.95 -17.35
N GLU A 287 17.64 6.86 -16.40
CA GLU A 287 18.74 7.57 -15.73
C GLU A 287 19.52 6.67 -14.75
N ALA A 288 18.88 5.65 -14.16
CA ALA A 288 19.54 4.72 -13.24
C ALA A 288 20.32 3.66 -14.03
N ARG A 289 21.64 3.79 -14.03
CA ARG A 289 22.54 2.93 -14.81
C ARG A 289 23.15 1.83 -13.95
N PHE A 290 22.46 0.71 -13.84
CA PHE A 290 23.00 -0.46 -13.15
C PHE A 290 24.08 -1.13 -13.97
N VAL A 291 25.22 -1.41 -13.32
CA VAL A 291 26.31 -2.21 -13.89
C VAL A 291 26.58 -3.38 -12.98
N ILE A 292 26.45 -4.59 -13.52
CA ILE A 292 26.73 -5.83 -12.79
C ILE A 292 28.15 -6.28 -13.13
N THR A 293 28.99 -6.41 -12.10
CA THR A 293 30.37 -6.90 -12.27
C THR A 293 30.57 -8.28 -11.66
N VAL A 294 31.38 -9.10 -12.32
CA VAL A 294 31.67 -10.48 -11.94
C VAL A 294 33.18 -10.77 -12.02
N ASP A 295 33.64 -11.78 -11.28
CA ASP A 295 35.06 -12.18 -11.27
C ASP A 295 35.42 -13.11 -12.43
N VAL A 296 34.45 -13.90 -12.89
CA VAL A 296 34.63 -14.93 -13.93
C VAL A 296 33.83 -14.60 -15.19
N PRO A 297 34.33 -14.97 -16.39
CA PRO A 297 33.61 -14.71 -17.63
C PRO A 297 32.21 -15.34 -17.60
N PHE A 298 31.20 -14.55 -17.96
CA PHE A 298 29.82 -14.98 -17.94
C PHE A 298 29.23 -14.94 -19.35
N VAL A 299 28.59 -16.05 -19.74
CA VAL A 299 27.88 -16.20 -21.01
C VAL A 299 26.49 -16.73 -20.71
N PHE A 300 25.48 -16.09 -21.30
CA PHE A 300 24.09 -16.55 -21.26
C PHE A 300 23.91 -17.73 -22.20
N LEU A 301 23.18 -18.75 -21.77
CA LEU A 301 22.84 -19.90 -22.61
C LEU A 301 21.44 -19.71 -23.20
N ASP A 302 21.24 -20.16 -24.45
CA ASP A 302 20.00 -19.90 -25.21
C ASP A 302 18.75 -20.58 -24.63
N HIS A 303 18.93 -21.63 -23.81
CA HIS A 303 17.86 -22.41 -23.20
C HIS A 303 17.57 -22.02 -21.74
N GLU A 304 18.25 -21.00 -21.20
CA GLU A 304 18.02 -20.54 -19.83
C GLU A 304 16.68 -19.81 -19.71
N THR A 305 15.88 -20.21 -18.72
CA THR A 305 14.61 -19.57 -18.39
C THR A 305 14.73 -18.69 -17.14
N PRO A 306 13.88 -17.65 -17.02
CA PRO A 306 13.73 -16.91 -15.77
C PRO A 306 13.29 -17.83 -14.61
N PRO A 307 13.79 -17.62 -13.39
CA PRO A 307 13.42 -18.45 -12.25
C PRO A 307 11.94 -18.31 -11.91
N SER A 308 11.33 -19.41 -11.45
CA SER A 308 10.00 -19.40 -10.80
C SER A 308 10.00 -18.56 -9.53
N SER A 309 8.83 -18.22 -8.99
CA SER A 309 8.69 -17.46 -7.75
C SER A 309 9.47 -18.10 -6.58
N HIS A 310 9.40 -19.43 -6.46
CA HIS A 310 10.06 -20.21 -5.41
C HIS A 310 11.57 -20.32 -5.63
N ILE A 311 12.03 -20.47 -6.88
CA ILE A 311 13.47 -20.48 -7.18
C ILE A 311 14.06 -19.09 -6.95
N ALA A 312 13.36 -18.04 -7.38
CA ALA A 312 13.75 -16.65 -7.16
C ALA A 312 13.86 -16.31 -5.67
N ALA A 313 13.00 -16.88 -4.82
CA ALA A 313 13.12 -16.74 -3.36
C ALA A 313 14.44 -17.31 -2.82
N ASN A 314 14.87 -18.48 -3.31
CA ASN A 314 16.16 -19.07 -2.91
C ASN A 314 17.34 -18.23 -3.41
N ILE A 315 17.25 -17.69 -4.63
CA ILE A 315 18.28 -16.79 -5.18
C ILE A 315 18.29 -15.46 -4.39
N LEU A 316 17.15 -14.96 -3.94
CA LEU A 316 17.06 -13.79 -3.06
C LEU A 316 17.74 -14.07 -1.70
N ILE A 317 17.52 -15.24 -1.11
CA ILE A 317 18.20 -15.66 0.12
C ILE A 317 19.71 -15.69 -0.08
N GLU A 318 20.19 -16.23 -1.20
CA GLU A 318 21.61 -16.20 -1.57
C GLU A 318 22.15 -14.76 -1.61
N PHE A 319 21.46 -13.87 -2.32
CA PHE A 319 21.83 -12.45 -2.39
C PHE A 319 21.87 -11.79 -1.02
N CYS A 320 20.83 -11.98 -0.21
CA CYS A 320 20.77 -11.39 1.12
C CYS A 320 21.87 -11.92 2.05
N THR A 321 22.27 -13.18 1.87
CA THR A 321 23.40 -13.78 2.60
C THR A 321 24.74 -13.19 2.15
N LEU A 322 24.92 -12.94 0.85
CA LEU A 322 26.16 -12.38 0.30
C LEU A 322 26.47 -10.96 0.81
N PHE A 323 25.41 -10.19 1.09
CA PHE A 323 25.54 -8.82 1.55
C PHE A 323 25.30 -8.64 3.05
N ASP A 324 24.68 -9.59 3.75
CA ASP A 324 24.42 -9.54 5.20
C ASP A 324 23.37 -8.48 5.63
N PHE A 325 22.27 -8.38 4.86
CA PHE A 325 21.19 -7.39 5.11
C PHE A 325 20.42 -7.57 6.43
N GLU A 326 20.63 -8.67 7.16
CA GLU A 326 19.90 -9.04 8.37
C GLU A 326 20.84 -9.35 9.56
N SER A 327 22.07 -8.83 9.54
CA SER A 327 23.03 -8.92 10.65
C SER A 327 22.52 -8.16 11.88
N PRO A 328 22.42 -8.77 13.07
CA PRO A 328 22.12 -8.02 14.27
C PRO A 328 23.29 -7.07 14.58
N VAL A 329 22.97 -5.80 14.85
CA VAL A 329 23.94 -4.91 15.47
C VAL A 329 24.09 -5.37 16.91
N ASP A 330 25.22 -6.00 17.25
CA ASP A 330 25.55 -6.55 18.59
C ASP A 330 25.70 -5.49 19.71
N ASN A 331 25.10 -4.32 19.58
CA ASN A 331 25.16 -3.29 20.61
C ASN A 331 23.84 -3.29 21.39
N GLY A 332 23.89 -3.84 22.61
CA GLY A 332 22.79 -3.95 23.58
C GLY A 332 22.14 -2.65 24.05
N ASN A 333 22.24 -1.56 23.28
CA ASN A 333 21.50 -0.32 23.48
C ASN A 333 20.66 -0.04 22.22
N CYS A 334 19.37 -0.32 22.30
CA CYS A 334 18.30 0.22 21.44
C CYS A 334 18.63 0.33 19.94
N GLY A 335 18.48 -0.77 19.21
CA GLY A 335 18.53 -0.74 17.75
C GLY A 335 17.91 -2.00 17.18
N LEU A 336 16.59 -2.04 17.08
CA LEU A 336 15.92 -3.06 16.28
C LEU A 336 16.45 -2.91 14.85
N ALA A 337 17.22 -3.90 14.39
CA ALA A 337 17.79 -3.89 13.06
C ALA A 337 16.67 -3.74 12.04
N PHE A 338 16.78 -2.72 11.20
CA PHE A 338 15.85 -2.46 10.10
C PHE A 338 15.89 -3.66 9.15
N GLN A 339 14.87 -4.53 9.19
CA GLN A 339 14.78 -5.73 8.36
C GLN A 339 14.55 -5.33 6.90
N GLN A 340 15.63 -5.04 6.19
CA GLN A 340 15.58 -4.48 4.83
C GLN A 340 14.83 -5.39 3.87
N VAL A 341 14.94 -6.71 4.07
CA VAL A 341 14.25 -7.69 3.23
C VAL A 341 12.74 -7.57 3.39
N THR A 342 12.26 -7.40 4.62
CA THR A 342 10.83 -7.24 4.93
C THR A 342 10.31 -5.87 4.50
N VAL A 343 11.08 -4.80 4.71
CA VAL A 343 10.72 -3.45 4.23
C VAL A 343 10.55 -3.44 2.72
N ALA A 344 11.49 -4.06 1.99
CA ALA A 344 11.42 -4.13 0.54
C ALA A 344 10.24 -4.97 0.05
N PHE A 345 9.90 -6.05 0.76
CA PHE A 345 8.69 -6.83 0.50
C PHE A 345 7.42 -5.98 0.66
N LEU A 346 7.29 -5.24 1.77
CA LEU A 346 6.16 -4.35 2.02
C LEU A 346 6.10 -3.22 0.99
N ALA A 347 7.24 -2.65 0.60
CA ALA A 347 7.29 -1.64 -0.46
C ALA A 347 6.85 -2.21 -1.82
N ALA A 348 7.23 -3.44 -2.15
CA ALA A 348 6.76 -4.12 -3.35
C ALA A 348 5.23 -4.34 -3.33
N LEU A 349 4.63 -4.57 -2.15
CA LEU A 349 3.17 -4.69 -2.01
C LEU A 349 2.40 -3.41 -2.34
N ILE A 350 3.02 -2.24 -2.28
CA ILE A 350 2.32 -0.98 -2.55
C ILE A 350 2.44 -0.60 -4.03
N LEU A 351 3.20 -1.34 -4.86
CA LEU A 351 3.41 -1.00 -6.27
C LEU A 351 2.14 -0.88 -7.11
N PRO A 352 1.11 -1.73 -6.97
CA PRO A 352 -0.14 -1.55 -7.73
C PRO A 352 -0.84 -0.24 -7.37
N PHE A 353 -0.75 0.20 -6.12
CA PHE A 353 -1.27 1.49 -5.67
C PHE A 353 -0.52 2.66 -6.33
N TYR A 354 0.81 2.63 -6.35
CA TYR A 354 1.61 3.63 -7.07
C TYR A 354 1.28 3.66 -8.57
N ASN A 355 1.13 2.49 -9.20
CA ASN A 355 0.77 2.39 -10.61
C ASN A 355 -0.58 3.05 -10.90
N ASN A 356 -1.57 2.78 -10.06
CA ASN A 356 -2.93 3.32 -10.21
C ASN A 356 -2.99 4.85 -10.09
N LEU A 357 -2.11 5.43 -9.29
CA LEU A 357 -1.98 6.88 -9.11
C LEU A 357 -0.96 7.54 -10.04
N ASP A 358 -0.36 6.78 -10.96
CA ASP A 358 0.74 7.21 -11.83
C ASP A 358 1.92 7.84 -11.08
N LEU A 359 2.20 7.32 -9.88
CA LEU A 359 3.29 7.78 -9.02
C LEU A 359 4.57 7.00 -9.33
N LYS A 360 5.71 7.68 -9.17
CA LYS A 360 7.05 7.13 -9.37
C LYS A 360 7.76 6.98 -8.03
N PRO A 361 7.81 5.78 -7.44
CA PRO A 361 8.47 5.57 -6.15
C PRO A 361 9.92 6.04 -6.20
N GLN A 362 10.32 6.79 -5.18
CA GLN A 362 11.71 7.20 -4.96
C GLN A 362 12.35 6.17 -4.01
N LEU A 363 13.33 5.43 -4.51
CA LEU A 363 14.10 4.47 -3.73
C LEU A 363 15.38 5.13 -3.20
N PRO A 364 15.87 4.70 -2.03
CA PRO A 364 17.07 5.26 -1.45
C PRO A 364 18.31 4.89 -2.26
N LEU A 365 19.37 5.69 -2.14
CA LEU A 365 20.65 5.39 -2.79
C LEU A 365 21.22 4.05 -2.29
N LEU A 366 21.66 3.22 -3.24
CA LEU A 366 22.27 1.93 -2.96
C LEU A 366 23.60 2.11 -2.22
N ARG A 367 23.77 1.41 -1.09
CA ARG A 367 25.03 1.32 -0.34
C ARG A 367 25.27 -0.13 0.06
N ILE A 368 25.95 -0.89 -0.78
CA ILE A 368 26.20 -2.32 -0.51
C ILE A 368 27.71 -2.58 -0.55
N THR A 369 28.18 -3.38 0.41
CA THR A 369 29.56 -3.85 0.45
C THR A 369 29.51 -5.35 0.73
N PRO A 370 30.09 -6.19 -0.13
CA PRO A 370 30.08 -7.64 0.09
C PRO A 370 30.68 -7.99 1.45
N ASN A 371 30.02 -8.88 2.19
CA ASN A 371 30.54 -9.37 3.47
C ASN A 371 30.84 -10.86 3.37
N TYR A 372 32.12 -11.19 3.16
CA TYR A 372 32.57 -12.58 3.01
C TYR A 372 32.87 -13.28 4.35
N LYS A 373 32.64 -12.62 5.49
CA LYS A 373 33.13 -13.08 6.81
C LYS A 373 32.04 -13.63 7.73
N THR A 374 30.76 -13.46 7.42
CA THR A 374 29.68 -13.86 8.32
C THR A 374 29.16 -15.27 8.00
N SER A 375 28.86 -16.05 9.03
CA SER A 375 28.14 -17.31 8.87
C SER A 375 26.72 -17.03 8.37
N PRO A 376 26.23 -17.71 7.33
CA PRO A 376 24.87 -17.54 6.82
C PRO A 376 23.83 -17.76 7.93
N ARG A 377 22.98 -16.77 8.18
CA ARG A 377 21.75 -17.01 8.95
C ARG A 377 20.64 -17.48 8.01
N PRO A 378 19.85 -18.50 8.41
CA PRO A 378 18.76 -18.98 7.57
C PRO A 378 17.61 -17.96 7.54
N LEU A 379 17.46 -17.28 6.41
CA LEU A 379 16.34 -16.37 6.08
C LEU A 379 15.06 -17.15 5.72
N HIS A 380 14.62 -18.02 6.63
CA HIS A 380 13.47 -18.91 6.40
C HIS A 380 12.16 -18.13 6.13
N PHE A 381 11.97 -16.98 6.76
CA PHE A 381 10.79 -16.13 6.59
C PHE A 381 10.57 -15.66 5.15
N VAL A 382 11.62 -15.56 4.32
CA VAL A 382 11.49 -15.22 2.89
C VAL A 382 10.67 -16.30 2.16
N ARG A 383 10.87 -17.57 2.50
CA ARG A 383 10.09 -18.67 1.93
C ARG A 383 8.64 -18.62 2.41
N ASP A 384 8.43 -18.29 3.68
CA ASP A 384 7.08 -18.15 4.25
C ASP A 384 6.30 -17.05 3.51
N TYR A 385 6.91 -15.89 3.24
CA TYR A 385 6.29 -14.83 2.43
C TYR A 385 5.92 -15.28 1.01
N VAL A 386 6.73 -16.12 0.38
CA VAL A 386 6.42 -16.66 -0.96
C VAL A 386 5.34 -17.75 -0.91
N ASN A 387 5.28 -18.55 0.15
CA ASN A 387 4.20 -19.52 0.34
C ASN A 387 2.84 -18.81 0.53
N ASP A 388 2.85 -17.67 1.23
CA ASP A 388 1.66 -16.87 1.51
C ASP A 388 1.39 -15.76 0.47
N LEU A 389 2.16 -15.74 -0.62
CA LEU A 389 2.07 -14.74 -1.69
C LEU A 389 0.64 -14.51 -2.20
N PRO A 390 -0.22 -15.55 -2.39
CA PRO A 390 -1.60 -15.34 -2.83
C PRO A 390 -2.42 -14.46 -1.90
N TYR A 391 -2.17 -14.48 -0.59
CA TYR A 391 -2.87 -13.64 0.39
C TYR A 391 -2.42 -12.19 0.29
N TYR A 392 -1.11 -11.98 0.25
CA TYR A 392 -0.52 -10.65 0.08
C TYR A 392 -0.92 -10.00 -1.25
N MET A 393 -1.02 -10.80 -2.32
CA MET A 393 -1.51 -10.33 -3.61
C MET A 393 -2.96 -9.88 -3.55
N THR A 394 -3.86 -10.59 -2.84
CA THR A 394 -5.25 -10.15 -2.66
C THR A 394 -5.32 -8.78 -2.02
N LEU A 395 -4.52 -8.55 -0.98
CA LEU A 395 -4.45 -7.26 -0.29
C LEU A 395 -3.97 -6.14 -1.23
N SER A 396 -2.92 -6.43 -2.01
CA SER A 396 -2.19 -5.46 -2.83
C SER A 396 -2.86 -5.14 -4.17
N ILE A 397 -3.58 -6.08 -4.78
CA ILE A 397 -4.14 -5.94 -6.14
C ILE A 397 -5.27 -4.91 -6.25
N HIS A 398 -5.81 -4.45 -5.11
CA HIS A 398 -6.82 -3.41 -5.05
C HIS A 398 -6.23 -2.10 -4.49
N PRO A 399 -5.84 -1.15 -5.35
CA PRO A 399 -5.30 0.14 -4.95
C PRO A 399 -6.17 0.87 -3.91
N GLY A 400 -7.50 0.83 -4.05
CA GLY A 400 -8.40 1.47 -3.09
C GLY A 400 -8.29 0.88 -1.68
N SER A 401 -8.01 -0.41 -1.55
CA SER A 401 -7.82 -1.06 -0.23
C SER A 401 -6.51 -0.64 0.39
N ILE A 402 -5.42 -0.62 -0.38
CA ILE A 402 -4.11 -0.15 0.09
C ILE A 402 -4.17 1.33 0.45
N GLY A 403 -4.81 2.17 -0.36
CA GLY A 403 -5.05 3.56 -0.05
C GLY A 403 -5.80 3.71 1.27
N SER A 404 -6.89 2.96 1.46
CA SER A 404 -7.58 2.92 2.75
C SER A 404 -6.66 2.46 3.88
N VAL A 405 -5.82 1.43 3.73
CA VAL A 405 -4.88 1.03 4.80
C VAL A 405 -3.85 2.12 5.12
N LEU A 406 -3.31 2.81 4.11
CA LEU A 406 -2.30 3.85 4.30
C LEU A 406 -2.87 5.14 4.90
N TRP A 407 -4.11 5.50 4.54
CA TRP A 407 -4.73 6.77 4.90
C TRP A 407 -5.81 6.66 5.98
N SER A 408 -6.23 5.44 6.34
CA SER A 408 -7.31 5.25 7.30
C SER A 408 -6.81 5.32 8.72
N ILE A 409 -7.39 6.27 9.45
CA ILE A 409 -7.37 6.35 10.90
C ILE A 409 -8.19 5.23 11.58
N PHE A 410 -8.87 4.38 10.81
CA PHE A 410 -9.97 3.52 11.25
C PHE A 410 -9.67 2.02 11.30
N TRP A 411 -8.40 1.64 11.44
CA TRP A 411 -8.06 0.27 11.84
C TRP A 411 -7.94 0.13 13.36
N GLU A 412 -8.75 0.86 14.13
CA GLU A 412 -8.86 0.60 15.57
C GLU A 412 -9.80 -0.60 15.78
N PRO A 413 -9.29 -1.75 16.27
CA PRO A 413 -10.13 -2.89 16.59
C PRO A 413 -11.12 -2.49 17.69
N GLY A 414 -12.42 -2.50 17.39
CA GLY A 414 -13.48 -2.20 18.37
C GLY A 414 -14.37 -0.99 18.05
N ILE A 415 -14.09 -0.23 16.98
CA ILE A 415 -15.03 0.76 16.46
C ILE A 415 -16.04 0.09 15.53
N ALA A 416 -17.33 0.29 15.77
CA ALA A 416 -18.39 -0.30 14.95
C ALA A 416 -18.43 0.31 13.54
N CYS A 417 -18.61 -0.52 12.51
CA CYS A 417 -18.53 -0.13 11.10
C CYS A 417 -19.51 1.00 10.69
N ASN A 418 -20.66 1.10 11.39
CA ASN A 418 -21.66 2.14 11.16
C ASN A 418 -21.17 3.55 11.57
N ILE A 419 -20.17 3.64 12.46
CA ILE A 419 -19.52 4.90 12.84
C ILE A 419 -18.45 5.28 11.81
N VAL A 420 -17.79 4.29 11.21
CA VAL A 420 -16.70 4.49 10.22
C VAL A 420 -17.22 4.93 8.85
N MET A 421 -18.37 4.41 8.40
CA MET A 421 -18.94 4.78 7.08
C MET A 421 -19.31 6.27 6.97
N LEU A 422 -19.74 6.90 8.06
CA LEU A 422 -20.00 8.35 8.12
C LEU A 422 -18.71 9.19 8.04
N GLY A 423 -17.60 8.70 8.60
CA GLY A 423 -16.28 9.33 8.50
C GLY A 423 -15.57 9.11 7.15
N LEU A 424 -15.90 8.03 6.44
CA LEU A 424 -15.34 7.70 5.11
C LEU A 424 -15.80 8.66 4.02
N VAL A 425 -17.08 9.09 4.02
CA VAL A 425 -17.61 10.06 3.06
C VAL A 425 -16.92 11.42 3.17
N GLN A 426 -16.60 11.85 4.40
CA GLN A 426 -15.81 13.06 4.60
C GLN A 426 -14.33 12.83 4.27
N SER A 427 -13.69 11.75 4.72
CA SER A 427 -12.25 11.51 4.48
C SER A 427 -11.89 11.40 2.99
N TRP A 428 -12.78 10.82 2.16
CA TRP A 428 -12.61 10.78 0.71
C TRP A 428 -12.78 12.16 0.05
N LYS A 429 -13.68 13.02 0.56
CA LYS A 429 -13.77 14.43 0.12
C LYS A 429 -12.56 15.27 0.59
N PHE A 430 -11.95 14.92 1.74
CA PHE A 430 -10.76 15.58 2.31
C PHE A 430 -9.44 15.19 1.64
N CYS A 431 -9.36 14.01 0.99
CA CYS A 431 -8.19 13.59 0.21
C CYS A 431 -8.27 14.01 -1.27
N GLY A 432 -9.25 14.84 -1.65
CA GLY A 432 -9.17 15.62 -2.89
C GLY A 432 -8.06 16.66 -2.78
N LEU A 433 -6.84 16.26 -3.13
CA LEU A 433 -5.74 17.17 -3.39
C LEU A 433 -5.69 17.51 -4.90
N PRO A 434 -5.17 18.69 -5.27
CA PRO A 434 -5.49 19.46 -6.49
C PRO A 434 -5.28 18.76 -7.84
#